data_AF-A0A556MN83-F1
#
_entry.id   AF-A0A556MN83-F1
#
_cell.length_a   1.000
_cell.length_b   1.000
_cell.length_c   1.000
_cell.angle_alpha   90.00
_cell.angle_beta   90.00
_cell.angle_gamma   90.00
#
_symmetry.space_group_name_H-M   'P 1'
#
loop_
_entity.id
_entity.type
_entity.pdbx_description
1 polymer ?
#
loop_
_entity_poly.entity_id
_entity_poly.type
_entity_poly.pdbx_seq_one_letter_code
_entity_poly.pdbx_strand_id
1 'polypeptide(L)'
;MKKIIIRLGLSLLVVILASCTETQSEKVDKAADGVQDAKEDLNQAQKEYEEEVAEYRRSVQADIDNNKLEIERLRSERVNARADVIRERNERIDALKKRNDEMEARMKEMKNTTRENWQEFKREFNNDMDELGRAFKDLGKDNVK
;
A
#
# COMPACT_ATOMS: atom_id res chain seq x y z
N MET A 1 24.32 -64.97 -3.78
CA MET A 1 24.73 -64.52 -2.44
C MET A 1 23.61 -63.68 -1.83
N LYS A 2 23.07 -64.19 -0.72
CA LYS A 2 22.13 -63.64 0.27
C LYS A 2 20.98 -62.73 -0.21
N LYS A 3 19.83 -63.38 -0.43
CA LYS A 3 18.48 -62.82 -0.26
C LYS A 3 18.29 -62.50 1.23
N ILE A 4 17.92 -61.27 1.57
CA ILE A 4 17.52 -60.90 2.94
C ILE A 4 16.00 -60.74 2.94
N ILE A 5 15.34 -61.78 3.42
CA ILE A 5 13.92 -61.80 3.80
C ILE A 5 13.89 -61.28 5.23
N ILE A 6 13.34 -60.08 5.46
CA ILE A 6 13.02 -59.62 6.81
C ILE A 6 11.52 -59.84 7.01
N ARG A 7 11.21 -60.75 7.93
CA ARG A 7 9.86 -61.16 8.30
C ARG A 7 9.20 -60.10 9.17
N LEU A 8 7.88 -60.04 9.01
CA LEU A 8 6.83 -59.56 9.92
C LEU A 8 7.29 -59.30 11.37
N GLY A 9 6.98 -58.10 11.83
CA GLY A 9 6.85 -57.76 13.24
C GLY A 9 5.86 -56.61 13.39
N LEU A 10 4.57 -56.88 13.17
CA LEU A 10 3.48 -55.98 13.58
C LEU A 10 3.42 -56.02 15.11
N SER A 11 4.29 -55.27 15.76
CA SER A 11 4.26 -55.11 17.21
C SER A 11 3.23 -54.06 17.56
N LEU A 12 2.00 -54.48 17.82
CA LEU A 12 0.98 -53.68 18.51
C LEU A 12 1.48 -53.43 19.94
N LEU A 13 2.18 -52.32 20.15
CA LEU A 13 2.38 -51.79 21.50
C LEU A 13 1.14 -50.97 21.86
N VAL A 14 0.14 -51.64 22.43
CA VAL A 14 -1.02 -50.99 23.04
C VAL A 14 -0.59 -50.48 24.42
N VAL A 15 -0.16 -49.22 24.48
CA VAL A 15 -0.01 -48.49 25.74
C VAL A 15 -1.27 -47.65 25.91
N ILE A 16 -2.23 -48.19 26.66
CA ILE A 16 -3.40 -47.43 27.13
C ILE A 16 -2.93 -46.61 28.33
N LEU A 17 -2.67 -45.33 28.10
CA LEU A 17 -2.77 -44.30 29.12
C LEU A 17 -3.85 -43.33 28.67
N ALA A 18 -4.89 -43.24 29.49
CA ALA A 18 -6.06 -42.40 29.26
C ALA A 18 -5.66 -40.92 29.31
N SER A 19 -5.66 -40.28 28.14
CA SER A 19 -6.16 -38.92 27.88
C SER A 19 -5.60 -38.43 26.53
N CYS A 20 -6.33 -38.71 25.45
CA CYS A 20 -6.38 -37.95 24.19
C CYS A 20 -7.35 -38.67 23.25
N THR A 21 -8.61 -38.25 23.28
CA THR A 21 -9.75 -38.84 22.57
C THR A 21 -9.94 -38.21 21.19
N GLU A 22 -9.01 -38.41 20.26
CA GLU A 22 -9.24 -38.06 18.84
C GLU A 22 -8.77 -39.16 17.91
N THR A 23 -9.65 -39.59 17.01
CA THR A 23 -9.32 -40.61 16.01
C THR A 23 -8.45 -40.01 14.89
N GLN A 24 -7.70 -40.85 14.16
CA GLN A 24 -6.86 -40.37 13.06
C GLN A 24 -7.69 -39.65 11.96
N SER A 25 -8.93 -40.09 11.72
CA SER A 25 -9.87 -39.41 10.80
C SER A 25 -10.21 -38.02 11.30
N GLU A 26 -10.57 -37.89 12.58
CA GLU A 26 -10.94 -36.61 13.19
C GLU A 26 -9.80 -35.57 13.18
N LYS A 27 -8.54 -36.03 13.32
CA LYS A 27 -7.36 -35.17 13.19
C LYS A 27 -7.14 -34.68 11.76
N VAL A 28 -7.45 -35.52 10.76
CA VAL A 28 -7.36 -35.16 9.33
C VAL A 28 -8.44 -34.14 8.98
N ASP A 29 -9.67 -34.34 9.47
CA ASP A 29 -10.79 -33.43 9.24
C ASP A 29 -10.52 -32.05 9.87
N LYS A 30 -10.07 -32.00 11.14
CA LYS A 30 -9.69 -30.74 11.80
C LYS A 30 -8.56 -30.00 11.08
N ALA A 31 -7.58 -30.73 10.54
CA ALA A 31 -6.51 -30.14 9.75
C ALA A 31 -7.01 -29.62 8.40
N ALA A 32 -7.97 -30.29 7.76
CA ALA A 32 -8.59 -29.84 6.52
C ALA A 32 -9.40 -28.56 6.74
N ASP A 33 -10.23 -28.52 7.80
CA ASP A 33 -11.00 -27.35 8.21
C ASP A 33 -10.08 -26.17 8.51
N GLY A 34 -9.02 -26.36 9.32
CA GLY A 34 -8.06 -25.30 9.62
C GLY A 34 -7.31 -24.77 8.39
N VAL A 35 -7.05 -25.62 7.38
CA VAL A 35 -6.47 -25.18 6.10
C VAL A 35 -7.49 -24.40 5.27
N GLN A 36 -8.77 -24.76 5.33
CA GLN A 36 -9.84 -24.03 4.65
C GLN A 36 -10.03 -22.65 5.29
N ASP A 37 -10.17 -22.58 6.61
CA ASP A 37 -10.30 -21.33 7.36
C ASP A 37 -9.13 -20.39 7.06
N ALA A 38 -7.90 -20.91 7.10
CA ALA A 38 -6.71 -20.12 6.78
C ALA A 38 -6.69 -19.59 5.33
N LYS A 39 -7.29 -20.32 4.37
CA LYS A 39 -7.44 -19.84 2.99
C LYS A 39 -8.49 -18.75 2.88
N GLU A 40 -9.61 -18.90 3.58
CA GLU A 40 -10.68 -17.90 3.61
C GLU A 40 -10.18 -16.59 4.23
N ASP A 41 -9.48 -16.67 5.36
CA ASP A 41 -8.85 -15.52 6.03
C ASP A 41 -7.81 -14.84 5.13
N LEU A 42 -6.96 -15.62 4.45
CA LEU A 42 -5.96 -15.09 3.53
C LEU A 42 -6.62 -14.38 2.33
N ASN A 43 -7.67 -14.96 1.75
CA ASN A 43 -8.39 -14.36 0.64
C ASN A 43 -9.09 -13.06 1.05
N GLN A 44 -9.69 -13.03 2.25
CA GLN A 44 -10.32 -11.84 2.80
C GLN A 44 -9.30 -10.73 3.04
N ALA A 45 -8.16 -11.04 3.68
CA ALA A 45 -7.09 -10.09 3.94
C ALA A 45 -6.45 -9.53 2.64
N GLN A 46 -6.39 -10.34 1.59
CA GLN A 46 -5.94 -9.92 0.26
C GLN A 46 -6.94 -8.95 -0.37
N LYS A 47 -8.24 -9.26 -0.30
CA LYS A 47 -9.30 -8.40 -0.84
C LYS A 47 -9.34 -7.03 -0.14
N GLU A 48 -9.27 -7.01 1.19
CA GLU A 48 -9.23 -5.76 1.97
C GLU A 48 -8.01 -4.91 1.62
N TYR A 49 -6.86 -5.56 1.39
CA TYR A 49 -5.66 -4.86 0.94
C TYR A 49 -5.82 -4.23 -0.44
N GLU A 50 -6.40 -4.97 -1.40
CA GLU A 50 -6.66 -4.45 -2.74
C GLU A 50 -7.63 -3.27 -2.72
N GLU A 51 -8.68 -3.35 -1.89
CA GLU A 51 -9.65 -2.27 -1.67
C GLU A 51 -8.97 -1.03 -1.05
N GLU A 52 -8.15 -1.19 0.00
CA GLU A 52 -7.39 -0.09 0.61
C GLU A 52 -6.48 0.61 -0.41
N VAL A 53 -5.75 -0.17 -1.20
CA VAL A 53 -4.85 0.36 -2.24
C VAL A 53 -5.65 1.13 -3.29
N ALA A 54 -6.78 0.59 -3.74
CA ALA A 54 -7.63 1.22 -4.75
C ALA A 54 -8.29 2.51 -4.25
N GLU A 55 -8.74 2.55 -2.99
CA GLU A 55 -9.27 3.76 -2.35
C GLU A 55 -8.21 4.84 -2.22
N TYR A 56 -7.03 4.48 -1.71
CA TYR A 56 -5.94 5.42 -1.55
C TYR A 56 -5.48 6.01 -2.88
N ARG A 57 -5.36 5.20 -3.94
CA ARG A 57 -5.05 5.68 -5.30
C ARG A 57 -6.07 6.69 -5.79
N ARG A 58 -7.37 6.44 -5.56
CA ARG A 58 -8.44 7.38 -5.94
C ARG A 58 -8.32 8.70 -5.18
N SER A 59 -8.05 8.64 -3.87
CA SER A 59 -7.83 9.84 -3.05
C SER A 59 -6.65 10.66 -3.56
N VAL A 60 -5.50 10.02 -3.77
CA VAL A 60 -4.29 10.68 -4.26
C VAL A 60 -4.49 11.28 -5.65
N GLN A 61 -5.20 10.59 -6.55
CA GLN A 61 -5.50 11.13 -7.87
C GLN A 61 -6.36 12.40 -7.77
N ALA A 62 -7.37 12.42 -6.87
CA ALA A 62 -8.17 13.61 -6.63
C ALA A 62 -7.33 14.78 -6.10
N ASP A 63 -6.39 14.52 -5.18
CA ASP A 63 -5.48 15.55 -4.66
C ASP A 63 -4.54 16.10 -5.75
N ILE A 64 -3.99 15.22 -6.59
CA ILE A 64 -3.16 15.60 -7.74
C ILE A 64 -3.93 16.49 -8.71
N ASP A 65 -5.18 16.15 -9.00
CA ASP A 65 -6.01 16.91 -9.93
C ASP A 65 -6.44 18.25 -9.34
N ASN A 66 -6.71 18.30 -8.03
CA ASN A 66 -6.91 19.56 -7.30
C ASN A 66 -5.67 20.47 -7.38
N ASN A 67 -4.47 19.91 -7.19
CA ASN A 67 -3.22 20.65 -7.34
C ASN A 67 -3.03 21.19 -8.77
N LYS A 68 -3.41 20.43 -9.81
CA LYS A 68 -3.39 20.93 -11.20
C LYS A 68 -4.32 22.13 -11.39
N LEU A 69 -5.53 22.07 -10.84
CA LEU A 69 -6.47 23.21 -10.89
C LEU A 69 -5.91 24.43 -10.17
N GLU A 70 -5.26 24.24 -9.02
CA GLU A 70 -4.63 25.32 -8.28
C GLU A 70 -3.45 25.95 -9.04
N ILE A 71 -2.64 25.15 -9.72
CA ILE A 71 -1.57 25.64 -10.61
C ILE A 71 -2.15 26.54 -11.71
N GLU A 72 -3.23 26.11 -12.38
CA GLU A 72 -3.86 26.91 -13.43
C GLU A 72 -4.50 28.19 -12.87
N ARG A 73 -5.08 28.14 -11.67
CA ARG A 73 -5.55 29.33 -10.95
C ARG A 73 -4.41 30.30 -10.67
N LEU A 74 -3.29 29.81 -10.14
CA LEU A 74 -2.11 30.63 -9.85
C LEU A 74 -1.49 31.24 -11.12
N ARG A 75 -1.48 30.50 -12.24
CA ARG A 75 -0.97 31.01 -13.53
C ARG A 75 -1.85 32.09 -14.14
N SER A 76 -3.18 31.96 -13.99
CA SER A 76 -4.14 32.94 -14.51
C SER A 76 -4.27 34.20 -13.65
N GLU A 77 -3.80 34.15 -12.41
CA GLU A 77 -3.84 35.27 -11.48
C GLU A 77 -2.94 36.42 -11.93
N ARG A 78 -3.53 37.61 -12.07
CA ARG A 78 -2.80 38.84 -12.38
C ARG A 78 -2.11 39.38 -11.14
N VAL A 79 -0.79 39.53 -11.19
CA VAL A 79 0.01 40.09 -10.11
C VAL A 79 0.60 41.43 -10.54
N ASN A 80 0.42 42.47 -9.72
CA ASN A 80 1.02 43.78 -9.93
C ASN A 80 2.29 43.90 -9.08
N ALA A 81 3.40 43.38 -9.59
CA ALA A 81 4.70 43.40 -8.93
C ALA A 81 5.82 43.72 -9.93
N ARG A 82 7.04 43.89 -9.42
CA ARG A 82 8.23 44.07 -10.27
C ARG A 82 8.49 42.79 -11.08
N ALA A 83 9.16 42.96 -12.23
CA ALA A 83 9.38 41.85 -13.18
C ALA A 83 10.19 40.68 -12.60
N ASP A 84 11.12 40.95 -11.68
CA ASP A 84 11.89 39.96 -10.94
C ASP A 84 11.01 39.13 -10.00
N VAL A 85 10.10 39.77 -9.27
CA VAL A 85 9.12 39.10 -8.38
C VAL A 85 8.17 38.21 -9.18
N ILE A 86 7.69 38.69 -10.33
CA ILE A 86 6.82 37.90 -11.21
C ILE A 86 7.57 36.69 -11.75
N ARG A 87 8.85 36.85 -12.14
CA ARG A 87 9.68 35.74 -12.61
C ARG A 87 9.86 34.68 -11.53
N GLU A 88 10.25 35.08 -10.32
CA GLU A 88 10.42 34.16 -9.18
C GLU A 88 9.12 33.41 -8.85
N ARG A 89 7.98 34.12 -8.85
CA ARG A 89 6.66 33.50 -8.64
C ARG A 89 6.39 32.43 -9.70
N ASN A 90 6.65 32.71 -10.97
CA ASN A 90 6.43 31.76 -12.06
C ASN A 90 7.35 30.53 -11.96
N GLU A 91 8.62 30.73 -11.59
CA GLU A 91 9.56 29.62 -11.34
C GLU A 91 9.07 28.72 -10.20
N ARG A 92 8.52 29.29 -9.12
CA ARG A 92 7.91 28.53 -8.02
C ARG A 92 6.66 27.76 -8.46
N ILE A 93 5.82 28.35 -9.32
CA ILE A 93 4.66 27.65 -9.91
C ILE A 93 5.11 26.46 -10.76
N ASP A 94 6.14 26.62 -11.59
CA ASP A 94 6.66 25.54 -12.42
C ASP A 94 7.30 24.43 -11.59
N ALA A 95 7.96 24.78 -10.48
CA ALA A 95 8.46 23.81 -9.52
C ALA A 95 7.32 23.02 -8.83
N LEU A 96 6.23 23.69 -8.45
CA LEU A 96 5.03 23.03 -7.90
C LEU A 96 4.41 22.07 -8.93
N LYS A 97 4.30 22.50 -10.18
CA LYS A 97 3.81 21.64 -11.27
C LYS A 97 4.69 20.39 -11.42
N LYS A 98 6.00 20.57 -11.50
CA LYS A 98 6.94 19.47 -11.65
C LYS A 98 6.81 18.46 -10.50
N ARG A 99 6.77 18.93 -9.25
CA ARG A 99 6.57 18.07 -8.08
C ARG A 99 5.24 17.32 -8.14
N ASN A 100 4.15 17.99 -8.54
CA ASN A 100 2.85 17.33 -8.66
C ASN A 100 2.85 16.22 -9.75
N ASP A 101 3.49 16.48 -10.89
CA ASP A 101 3.65 15.48 -11.96
C ASP A 101 4.52 14.29 -11.48
N GLU A 102 5.58 14.55 -10.71
CA GLU A 102 6.44 13.52 -10.10
C GLU A 102 5.68 12.65 -9.09
N MET A 103 4.81 13.24 -8.27
CA MET A 103 3.92 12.51 -7.36
C MET A 103 2.95 11.60 -8.14
N GLU A 104 2.38 12.10 -9.23
CA GLU A 104 1.51 11.30 -10.10
C GLU A 104 2.25 10.11 -10.73
N ALA A 105 3.48 10.33 -11.20
CA ALA A 105 4.33 9.27 -11.75
C ALA A 105 4.65 8.20 -10.69
N ARG A 106 5.10 8.60 -9.49
CA ARG A 106 5.41 7.69 -8.37
C ARG A 106 4.23 6.80 -8.00
N MET A 107 3.02 7.36 -7.95
CA MET A 107 1.81 6.57 -7.67
C MET A 107 1.51 5.53 -8.77
N LYS A 108 1.72 5.89 -10.04
CA LYS A 108 1.52 4.98 -11.19
C LYS A 108 2.57 3.87 -11.27
N GLU A 109 3.81 4.17 -10.88
CA GLU A 109 4.93 3.23 -10.90
C GLU A 109 4.85 2.19 -9.78
N MET A 110 4.30 2.57 -8.62
CA MET A 110 4.10 1.62 -7.53
C MET A 110 3.13 0.51 -7.97
N LYS A 111 3.60 -0.72 -8.14
CA LYS A 111 2.82 -1.89 -8.57
C LYS A 111 3.26 -3.13 -7.80
N ASN A 112 2.35 -4.06 -7.55
CA ASN A 112 2.63 -5.41 -7.03
C ASN A 112 3.62 -5.42 -5.85
N THR A 113 3.24 -4.77 -4.75
CA THR A 113 4.08 -4.62 -3.57
C THR A 113 3.53 -5.43 -2.40
N THR A 114 4.41 -5.88 -1.49
CA THR A 114 3.99 -6.45 -0.21
C THR A 114 3.29 -5.39 0.63
N ARG A 115 2.50 -5.84 1.61
CA ARG A 115 1.78 -4.94 2.51
C ARG A 115 2.73 -4.03 3.29
N GLU A 116 3.90 -4.52 3.73
CA GLU A 116 4.88 -3.67 4.45
C GLU A 116 5.42 -2.55 3.55
N ASN A 117 5.87 -2.90 2.36
CA ASN A 117 6.41 -1.95 1.39
C ASN A 117 5.36 -0.91 0.95
N TRP A 118 4.09 -1.32 0.85
CA TRP A 118 2.99 -0.40 0.58
C TRP A 118 2.80 0.63 1.70
N GLN A 119 2.80 0.18 2.96
CA GLN A 119 2.61 1.08 4.10
C GLN A 119 3.78 2.07 4.26
N GLU A 120 5.01 1.62 3.99
CA GLU A 120 6.18 2.49 3.95
C GLU A 120 6.05 3.56 2.85
N PHE A 121 5.73 3.14 1.63
CA PHE A 121 5.50 4.07 0.53
C PHE A 121 4.39 5.07 0.85
N LYS A 122 3.25 4.61 1.36
CA LYS A 122 2.10 5.46 1.72
C LYS A 122 2.50 6.53 2.73
N ARG A 123 3.32 6.17 3.74
CA ARG A 123 3.82 7.11 4.74
C ARG A 123 4.68 8.21 4.10
N GLU A 124 5.66 7.83 3.30
CA GLU A 124 6.56 8.79 2.64
C GLU A 124 5.82 9.66 1.62
N PHE A 125 4.96 9.04 0.81
CA PHE A 125 4.15 9.72 -0.18
C PHE A 125 3.23 10.77 0.46
N ASN A 126 2.59 10.45 1.59
CA ASN A 126 1.76 11.41 2.32
C ASN A 126 2.58 12.59 2.85
N ASN A 127 3.77 12.34 3.39
CA ASN A 127 4.64 13.42 3.86
C ASN A 127 5.01 14.37 2.71
N ASP A 128 5.37 13.83 1.55
CA ASP A 128 5.73 14.61 0.36
C ASP A 128 4.52 15.40 -0.18
N MET A 129 3.31 14.81 -0.14
CA MET A 129 2.07 15.48 -0.55
C MET A 129 1.70 16.61 0.41
N ASP A 130 1.89 16.41 1.72
CA ASP A 130 1.68 17.44 2.74
C ASP A 130 2.65 18.61 2.57
N GLU A 131 3.92 18.33 2.25
CA GLU A 131 4.90 19.35 1.90
C GLU A 131 4.52 20.13 0.66
N LEU A 132 4.06 19.43 -0.39
CA LEU A 132 3.58 20.07 -1.61
C LEU A 132 2.39 20.98 -1.32
N GLY A 133 1.43 20.53 -0.51
CA GLY A 133 0.28 21.33 -0.06
C GLY A 133 0.68 22.57 0.75
N ARG A 134 1.73 22.49 1.58
CA ARG A 134 2.29 23.67 2.26
C ARG A 134 2.90 24.66 1.28
N ALA A 135 3.64 24.17 0.29
CA ALA A 135 4.25 25.02 -0.73
C ALA A 135 3.22 25.78 -1.59
N PHE A 136 2.08 25.14 -1.90
CA PHE A 136 0.93 25.82 -2.52
C PHE A 136 0.39 26.96 -1.64
N LYS A 137 0.14 26.69 -0.35
CA LYS A 137 -0.38 27.68 0.59
C LYS A 137 0.55 28.87 0.75
N ASP A 138 1.86 28.63 0.79
CA ASP A 138 2.83 29.71 0.96
C ASP A 138 2.89 30.62 -0.26
N LEU A 139 2.82 30.06 -1.47
CA LEU A 139 2.74 30.85 -2.69
C LEU A 139 1.45 31.69 -2.76
N GLY A 140 0.33 31.18 -2.23
CA GLY A 140 -0.93 31.93 -2.15
C GLY A 140 -0.91 33.09 -1.15
N LYS A 141 -0.06 33.05 -0.11
CA LYS A 141 0.07 34.12 0.90
C LYS A 141 0.90 35.31 0.41
N ASP A 142 1.83 35.08 -0.52
CA ASP A 142 2.73 36.12 -1.04
C ASP A 142 1.97 37.24 -1.80
N ASN A 143 0.70 37.03 -2.15
CA ASN A 143 -0.17 38.02 -2.81
C ASN A 143 -0.95 38.95 -1.85
N VAL A 144 -0.76 38.84 -0.53
CA VAL A 144 -1.54 39.61 0.48
C VAL A 144 -0.74 40.78 1.09
N LYS A 145 0.45 41.13 0.58
CA LYS A 145 1.25 42.26 1.07
C LYS A 145 1.56 43.30 0.00
#